data_AF-A0A2A3T2D7-F1
#
_entry.id   AF-A0A2A3T2D7-F1
#
_cell.length_a   1.000
_cell.length_b   1.000
_cell.length_c   1.000
_cell.angle_alpha   90.00
_cell.angle_beta   90.00
_cell.angle_gamma   90.00
#
_symmetry.space_group_name_H-M   'P 1'
#
loop_
_entity.id
_entity.type
_entity.pdbx_description
1 polymer ?
#
loop_
_entity_poly.entity_id
_entity_poly.type
_entity_poly.pdbx_seq_one_letter_code
_entity_poly.pdbx_strand_id
1 'polypeptide(L)'
;MKVIVEYGTEIDLRESVVSQVTKIPLKGTDKVFGAAVFDDNGRLLPLISEYLSWATKTQDLSTNSALTYGRNLAYFLGYLQSRRGFSENESDEAFLTVQKHVIQEYFSHLEKEQELSSKTIRNRDACLRAFVSDYLCQPQGDKLALREDDPWLGKFLSKMYQRRQTYKQYLLILHQAKSR
;
A
#
# COMPACT_ATOMS: atom_id res chain seq x y z
N MET A 1 9.20 10.10 -5.08
CA MET A 1 8.26 8.99 -5.24
C MET A 1 7.16 9.46 -6.17
N LYS A 2 6.84 8.65 -7.18
CA LYS A 2 5.83 8.97 -8.18
C LYS A 2 4.90 7.77 -8.34
N VAL A 3 3.59 8.00 -8.25
CA VAL A 3 2.57 6.98 -8.56
C VAL A 3 1.84 7.44 -9.81
N ILE A 4 1.84 6.60 -10.83
CA ILE A 4 1.10 6.79 -12.07
C ILE A 4 0.02 5.71 -12.10
N VAL A 5 -1.23 6.10 -12.39
CA VAL A 5 -2.34 5.16 -12.56
C VAL A 5 -3.10 5.59 -13.79
N GLU A 6 -3.19 4.71 -14.77
CA GLU A 6 -3.90 4.93 -16.02
C GLU A 6 -5.05 3.94 -16.13
N TYR A 7 -6.22 4.43 -16.55
CA TYR A 7 -7.42 3.61 -16.69
C TYR A 7 -8.16 3.99 -17.97
N GLY A 8 -8.04 3.15 -18.99
CA GLY A 8 -8.72 3.35 -20.26
C GLY A 8 -8.14 4.46 -21.14
N THR A 9 -6.95 4.95 -20.79
CA THR A 9 -6.21 5.94 -21.57
C THR A 9 -5.74 5.31 -22.87
N GLU A 10 -6.09 5.94 -23.98
CA GLU A 10 -5.73 5.47 -25.31
C GLU A 10 -4.28 5.86 -25.63
N ILE A 11 -3.46 4.86 -25.97
CA ILE A 11 -2.08 5.05 -26.40
C ILE A 11 -1.94 4.68 -27.87
N ASP A 12 -1.11 5.42 -28.59
CA ASP A 12 -0.67 5.03 -29.92
C ASP A 12 0.51 4.07 -29.81
N LEU A 13 0.32 2.82 -30.22
CA LEU A 13 1.35 1.79 -30.11
C LEU A 13 2.57 2.08 -31.00
N ARG A 14 2.39 2.90 -32.05
CA ARG A 14 3.48 3.35 -32.93
C ARG A 14 4.50 4.18 -32.18
N GLU A 15 4.06 4.92 -31.16
CA GLU A 15 4.91 5.78 -30.33
C GLU A 15 5.57 5.03 -29.16
N SER A 16 5.22 3.76 -28.95
CA SER A 16 5.76 3.00 -27.83
C SER A 16 7.27 2.78 -27.95
N VAL A 17 7.95 2.84 -26.82
CA VAL A 17 9.40 2.55 -26.72
C VAL A 17 9.71 1.14 -27.23
N VAL A 18 8.80 0.17 -27.04
CA VAL A 18 8.97 -1.20 -27.54
C VAL A 18 9.06 -1.20 -29.07
N SER A 19 8.16 -0.51 -29.77
CA SER A 19 8.20 -0.37 -31.23
C SER A 19 9.53 0.25 -31.69
N GLN A 20 9.98 1.30 -30.99
CA GLN A 20 11.23 2.02 -31.30
C GLN A 20 12.49 1.16 -31.09
N VAL A 21 12.55 0.42 -29.99
CA VAL A 21 13.72 -0.39 -29.59
C VAL A 21 13.78 -1.71 -30.36
N THR A 22 12.66 -2.41 -30.48
CA THR A 22 12.61 -3.72 -31.15
C THR A 22 12.59 -3.61 -32.67
N LYS A 23 12.31 -2.41 -33.21
CA LYS A 23 12.04 -2.17 -34.63
C LYS A 23 10.87 -3.01 -35.18
N ILE A 24 10.05 -3.57 -34.30
CA ILE A 24 8.83 -4.28 -34.66
C ILE A 24 7.71 -3.23 -34.76
N PRO A 25 7.15 -2.98 -35.95
CA PRO A 25 6.12 -1.96 -36.11
C PRO A 25 4.83 -2.42 -35.41
N LEU A 26 4.53 -1.79 -34.29
CA LEU A 26 3.23 -1.91 -33.64
C LEU A 26 2.25 -0.95 -34.35
N LYS A 27 1.01 -1.40 -34.54
CA LYS A 27 -0.05 -0.63 -35.23
C LYS A 27 -1.28 -0.50 -34.34
N GLY A 28 -2.00 0.60 -34.51
CA GLY A 28 -3.27 0.85 -33.83
C GLY A 28 -3.12 1.58 -32.51
N THR A 29 -4.27 1.86 -31.92
CA THR A 29 -4.39 2.38 -30.56
C THR A 29 -4.82 1.26 -29.62
N ASP A 30 -4.39 1.35 -28.36
CA ASP A 30 -4.84 0.43 -27.32
C ASP A 30 -5.13 1.20 -26.03
N LYS A 31 -5.98 0.62 -25.17
CA LYS A 31 -6.29 1.20 -23.87
C LYS A 31 -5.38 0.62 -22.81
N VAL A 32 -4.67 1.50 -22.10
CA VAL A 32 -3.82 1.09 -20.98
C VAL A 32 -4.64 1.04 -19.70
N PHE A 33 -4.44 -0.04 -18.96
CA PHE A 33 -4.92 -0.23 -17.60
C PHE A 33 -3.73 -0.66 -16.76
N GLY A 34 -3.36 0.16 -15.78
CA GLY A 34 -2.25 -0.21 -14.91
C GLY A 34 -1.80 0.91 -14.00
N ALA A 35 -0.94 0.53 -13.07
CA ALA A 35 -0.32 1.44 -12.12
C ALA A 35 1.18 1.17 -12.03
N ALA A 36 1.96 2.24 -11.96
CA ALA A 36 3.40 2.19 -11.80
C ALA A 36 3.81 3.08 -10.63
N VAL A 37 4.60 2.52 -9.72
CA VAL A 37 5.16 3.24 -8.57
C VAL A 37 6.66 3.32 -8.73
N PHE A 38 7.19 4.53 -8.61
CA PHE A 38 8.62 4.83 -8.68
C PHE A 38 9.09 5.42 -7.35
N ASP A 39 10.26 5.02 -6.90
CA ASP A 39 10.93 5.60 -5.74
C ASP A 39 11.41 7.04 -6.02
N ASP A 40 12.14 7.65 -5.06
CA ASP A 40 12.72 8.98 -5.24
C ASP A 40 13.85 9.04 -6.27
N ASN A 41 14.46 7.90 -6.60
CA ASN A 41 15.53 7.76 -7.60
C ASN A 41 14.99 7.43 -9.00
N GLY A 42 13.66 7.36 -9.17
CA GLY A 42 13.02 6.99 -10.44
C GLY A 42 13.08 5.50 -10.77
N ARG A 43 13.44 4.64 -9.81
CA ARG A 43 13.42 3.18 -9.96
C ARG A 43 12.01 2.67 -9.78
N LEU A 44 11.59 1.74 -10.64
CA LEU A 44 10.29 1.08 -10.53
C LEU A 44 10.26 0.18 -9.29
N LEU A 45 9.15 0.20 -8.55
CA LEU A 45 8.82 -0.72 -7.47
C LEU A 45 7.91 -1.83 -8.02
N PRO A 46 8.47 -2.98 -8.45
CA PRO A 46 7.75 -3.98 -9.23
C PRO A 46 6.58 -4.62 -8.48
N LEU A 47 6.73 -5.04 -7.23
CA LEU A 47 5.67 -5.73 -6.46
C LEU A 47 4.49 -4.80 -6.18
N ILE A 48 4.77 -3.54 -5.81
CA ILE A 48 3.72 -2.55 -5.58
C ILE A 48 3.00 -2.23 -6.90
N SER A 49 3.75 -2.08 -8.00
CA SER A 49 3.19 -1.76 -9.32
C SER A 49 2.34 -2.91 -9.86
N GLU A 50 2.79 -4.16 -9.72
CA GLU A 50 2.03 -5.35 -10.11
C GLU A 50 0.75 -5.47 -9.29
N TYR A 51 0.82 -5.30 -7.96
CA TYR A 51 -0.36 -5.30 -7.09
C TYR A 51 -1.40 -4.27 -7.51
N LEU A 52 -1.00 -3.00 -7.70
CA LEU A 52 -1.94 -1.95 -8.05
C LEU A 52 -2.53 -2.14 -9.45
N SER A 53 -1.73 -2.63 -10.40
CA SER A 53 -2.21 -2.98 -11.75
C SER A 53 -3.21 -4.12 -11.71
N TRP A 54 -2.97 -5.13 -10.88
CA TRP A 54 -3.92 -6.21 -10.66
C TRP A 54 -5.18 -5.70 -9.96
N ALA A 55 -5.06 -4.98 -8.84
CA ALA A 55 -6.19 -4.51 -8.04
C ALA A 55 -7.10 -3.53 -8.80
N THR A 56 -6.54 -2.67 -9.64
CA THR A 56 -7.33 -1.79 -10.53
C THR A 56 -8.06 -2.55 -11.64
N LYS A 57 -7.53 -3.71 -12.05
CA LYS A 57 -8.14 -4.57 -13.07
C LYS A 57 -9.18 -5.55 -12.49
N THR A 58 -8.98 -6.05 -11.28
CA THR A 58 -9.73 -7.21 -10.75
C THR A 58 -10.47 -6.96 -9.42
N GLN A 59 -10.08 -5.94 -8.65
CA GLN A 59 -10.64 -5.66 -7.31
C GLN A 59 -11.42 -4.34 -7.25
N ASP A 60 -11.80 -3.78 -8.40
CA ASP A 60 -12.52 -2.49 -8.50
C ASP A 60 -11.85 -1.35 -7.71
N LEU A 61 -10.52 -1.37 -7.62
CA LEU A 61 -9.78 -0.28 -7.00
C LEU A 61 -9.87 0.96 -7.90
N SER A 62 -10.58 2.00 -7.45
CA SER A 62 -10.64 3.27 -8.20
C SER A 62 -9.24 3.88 -8.40
N THR A 63 -9.06 4.70 -9.44
CA THR A 63 -7.81 5.44 -9.69
C THR A 63 -7.31 6.20 -8.45
N ASN A 64 -8.22 6.87 -7.74
CA ASN A 64 -7.89 7.60 -6.52
C ASN A 64 -7.45 6.68 -5.37
N SER A 65 -8.09 5.52 -5.25
CA SER A 65 -7.71 4.50 -4.27
C SER A 65 -6.34 3.93 -4.60
N ALA A 66 -6.06 3.61 -5.87
CA ALA A 66 -4.75 3.11 -6.32
C ALA A 66 -3.62 4.12 -6.04
N LEU A 67 -3.86 5.41 -6.32
CA LEU A 67 -2.94 6.49 -5.97
C LEU A 67 -2.68 6.57 -4.46
N THR A 68 -3.73 6.38 -3.65
CA THR A 68 -3.62 6.40 -2.19
C THR A 68 -2.84 5.19 -1.67
N TYR A 69 -3.12 4.00 -2.21
CA TYR A 69 -2.46 2.76 -1.83
C TYR A 69 -0.97 2.82 -2.20
N GLY A 70 -0.64 3.21 -3.43
CA GLY A 70 0.76 3.36 -3.87
C GLY A 70 1.56 4.30 -2.97
N ARG A 71 1.00 5.45 -2.59
CA ARG A 71 1.65 6.37 -1.65
C ARG A 71 1.82 5.76 -0.26
N ASN A 72 0.80 5.12 0.28
CA ASN A 72 0.85 4.51 1.61
C ASN A 72 1.87 3.38 1.69
N LEU A 73 1.97 2.55 0.65
CA LEU A 73 2.96 1.49 0.53
C LEU A 73 4.37 2.06 0.43
N ALA A 74 4.57 3.07 -0.42
CA ALA A 74 5.86 3.75 -0.54
C ALA A 74 6.32 4.43 0.76
N TYR A 75 5.40 5.02 1.54
CA TYR A 75 5.75 5.59 2.86
C TYR A 75 6.27 4.52 3.83
N PHE A 76 5.69 3.32 3.79
CA PHE A 76 6.20 2.22 4.61
C PHE A 76 7.54 1.71 4.09
N LEU A 77 7.73 1.60 2.77
CA LEU A 77 9.02 1.24 2.20
C LEU A 77 10.12 2.23 2.60
N GLY A 78 9.85 3.54 2.52
CA GLY A 78 10.79 4.57 2.97
C GLY A 78 11.11 4.44 4.47
N TYR A 79 10.13 4.08 5.29
CA TYR A 79 10.37 3.75 6.70
C TYR A 79 11.31 2.54 6.84
N LEU A 80 11.09 1.45 6.09
CA LEU A 80 11.96 0.28 6.13
C LEU A 80 13.40 0.63 5.74
N GLN A 81 13.58 1.36 4.64
CA GLN A 81 14.89 1.79 4.14
C GLN A 81 15.64 2.70 5.14
N SER A 82 14.93 3.43 6.00
CA SER A 82 15.55 4.24 7.06
C SER A 82 16.07 3.43 8.25
N ARG A 83 15.68 2.15 8.38
CA ARG A 83 16.06 1.31 9.53
C ARG A 83 17.45 0.73 9.37
N ARG A 84 18.18 0.63 10.49
CA ARG A 84 19.44 -0.12 10.54
C ARG A 84 19.19 -1.59 10.14
N GLY A 85 19.97 -2.08 9.19
CA GLY A 85 19.85 -3.45 8.68
C GLY A 85 19.06 -3.58 7.38
N PHE A 86 18.41 -2.51 6.93
CA PHE A 86 17.85 -2.40 5.58
C PHE A 86 18.79 -1.54 4.73
N SER A 87 18.91 -1.86 3.44
CA SER A 87 19.72 -1.08 2.51
C SER A 87 18.91 0.08 1.96
N GLU A 88 19.52 1.25 1.76
CA GLU A 88 18.90 2.35 0.99
C GLU A 88 18.56 1.94 -0.46
N ASN A 89 19.18 0.87 -0.95
CA ASN A 89 18.90 0.31 -2.28
C ASN A 89 17.90 -0.86 -2.25
N GLU A 90 17.30 -1.15 -1.10
CA GLU A 90 16.37 -2.27 -1.00
C GLU A 90 15.08 -1.98 -1.77
N SER A 91 14.74 -2.87 -2.71
CA SER A 91 13.50 -2.79 -3.49
C SER A 91 12.29 -3.03 -2.58
N ASP A 92 11.10 -2.90 -3.15
CA ASP A 92 9.87 -3.38 -2.54
C ASP A 92 9.83 -4.90 -2.27
N GLU A 93 10.89 -5.66 -2.58
CA GLU A 93 11.10 -7.03 -2.08
C GLU A 93 11.19 -7.11 -0.55
N ALA A 94 11.51 -6.02 0.14
CA ALA A 94 11.48 -5.94 1.60
C ALA A 94 10.12 -6.38 2.19
N PHE A 95 9.03 -6.22 1.44
CA PHE A 95 7.69 -6.65 1.85
C PHE A 95 7.53 -8.19 1.92
N LEU A 96 8.38 -8.95 1.25
CA LEU A 96 8.36 -10.42 1.26
C LEU A 96 8.82 -10.98 2.61
N THR A 97 9.70 -10.26 3.32
CA THR A 97 10.36 -10.75 4.54
C THR A 97 10.12 -9.88 5.78
N VAL A 98 9.51 -8.70 5.63
CA VAL A 98 9.27 -7.78 6.75
C VAL A 98 8.47 -8.45 7.87
N GLN A 99 9.01 -8.42 9.08
CA GLN A 99 8.40 -9.08 10.23
C GLN A 99 7.28 -8.23 10.85
N LYS A 100 6.31 -8.91 11.46
CA LYS A 100 5.16 -8.29 12.15
C LYS A 100 5.55 -7.17 13.13
N HIS A 101 6.59 -7.39 13.93
CA HIS A 101 7.03 -6.42 14.93
C HIS A 101 7.50 -5.10 14.28
N VAL A 102 8.17 -5.17 13.13
CA VAL A 102 8.62 -3.99 12.36
C VAL A 102 7.44 -3.18 11.85
N ILE A 103 6.38 -3.86 11.39
CA ILE A 103 5.13 -3.20 10.96
C ILE A 103 4.43 -2.50 12.14
N GLN A 104 4.41 -3.13 13.32
CA GLN A 104 3.83 -2.53 14.53
C GLN A 104 4.65 -1.33 15.02
N GLU A 105 5.97 -1.38 14.89
CA GLU A 105 6.86 -0.25 15.16
C GLU A 105 6.59 0.91 14.20
N TYR A 106 6.36 0.65 12.91
CA TYR A 106 5.95 1.69 11.96
C TYR A 106 4.67 2.40 12.41
N PHE A 107 3.62 1.67 12.79
CA PHE A 107 2.39 2.33 13.27
C PHE A 107 2.62 3.11 14.56
N SER A 108 3.52 2.67 15.43
CA SER A 108 3.91 3.40 16.63
C SER A 108 4.69 4.68 16.29
N HIS A 109 5.57 4.64 15.29
CA HIS A 109 6.27 5.80 14.74
C HIS A 109 5.29 6.81 14.13
N LEU A 110 4.32 6.35 13.34
CA LEU A 110 3.28 7.22 12.77
C LEU A 110 2.45 7.94 13.85
N GLU A 111 2.16 7.25 14.95
CA GLU A 111 1.38 7.80 16.07
C GLU A 111 2.21 8.79 16.90
N LYS A 112 3.45 8.42 17.26
CA LYS A 112 4.25 9.14 18.26
C LYS A 112 5.18 10.20 17.70
N GLU A 113 5.69 9.99 16.49
CA GLU A 113 6.71 10.86 15.90
C GLU A 113 6.15 11.70 14.76
N GLN A 114 5.22 11.15 13.96
CA GLN A 114 4.55 11.90 12.90
C GLN A 114 3.19 12.47 13.34
N GLU A 115 2.73 12.14 14.55
CA GLU A 115 1.47 12.61 15.15
C GLU A 115 0.25 12.45 14.21
N LEU A 116 0.24 11.39 13.40
CA LEU A 116 -0.83 11.17 12.43
C LEU A 116 -2.12 10.74 13.14
N SER A 117 -3.25 11.22 12.61
CA SER A 117 -4.56 10.82 13.13
C SER A 117 -4.77 9.31 13.06
N SER A 118 -5.49 8.74 14.02
CA SER A 118 -5.80 7.30 14.01
C SER A 118 -6.57 6.86 12.75
N LYS A 119 -7.33 7.77 12.11
CA LYS A 119 -8.00 7.51 10.84
C LYS A 119 -6.98 7.30 9.71
N THR A 120 -5.96 8.16 9.65
CA THR A 120 -4.87 8.06 8.66
C THR A 120 -4.06 6.78 8.88
N ILE A 121 -3.72 6.48 10.14
CA ILE A 121 -3.00 5.25 10.49
C ILE A 121 -3.83 4.01 10.12
N ARG A 122 -5.13 4.00 10.41
CA ARG A 122 -6.03 2.90 10.03
C ARG A 122 -6.11 2.71 8.51
N ASN A 123 -6.11 3.80 7.75
CA ASN A 123 -6.08 3.73 6.29
C ASN A 123 -4.77 3.11 5.79
N ARG A 124 -3.62 3.53 6.34
CA ARG A 124 -2.32 2.94 5.99
C ARG A 124 -2.23 1.46 6.36
N ASP A 125 -2.76 1.07 7.52
CA ASP A 125 -2.87 -0.31 7.97
C ASP A 125 -3.74 -1.16 7.03
N ALA A 126 -4.90 -0.65 6.60
CA ALA A 126 -5.74 -1.31 5.62
C ALA A 126 -5.03 -1.52 4.27
N CYS A 127 -4.31 -0.51 3.78
CA CYS A 127 -3.54 -0.60 2.53
C CYS A 127 -2.44 -1.67 2.63
N LEU A 128 -1.70 -1.66 3.74
CA LEU A 128 -0.64 -2.64 3.98
C LEU A 128 -1.20 -4.06 4.10
N ARG A 129 -2.30 -4.25 4.82
CA ARG A 129 -2.98 -5.54 4.93
C ARG A 129 -3.45 -6.04 3.56
N ALA A 130 -4.09 -5.18 2.76
CA ALA A 130 -4.59 -5.55 1.45
C ALA A 130 -3.44 -5.98 0.51
N PHE A 131 -2.31 -5.29 0.56
CA PHE A 131 -1.14 -5.67 -0.23
C PHE A 131 -0.50 -6.98 0.28
N VAL A 132 -0.26 -7.09 1.58
CA VAL A 132 0.47 -8.25 2.13
C VAL A 132 -0.44 -9.47 2.22
N SER A 133 -1.51 -9.39 3.00
CA SER A 133 -2.38 -10.54 3.30
C SER A 133 -3.23 -10.96 2.10
N ASP A 134 -3.77 -10.00 1.36
CA ASP A 134 -4.77 -10.28 0.31
C ASP A 134 -4.12 -10.42 -1.09
N TYR A 135 -2.86 -10.01 -1.27
CA TYR A 135 -2.13 -10.16 -2.54
C TYR A 135 -0.85 -11.01 -2.40
N LEU A 136 0.14 -10.63 -1.57
CA LEU A 136 1.40 -11.38 -1.47
C LEU A 136 1.22 -12.77 -0.86
N CYS A 137 0.32 -12.90 0.12
CA CYS A 137 0.03 -14.17 0.81
C CYS A 137 -1.04 -15.03 0.13
N GLN A 138 -1.57 -14.59 -1.02
CA GLN A 138 -2.56 -15.35 -1.77
C GLN A 138 -1.97 -15.83 -3.09
N PRO A 139 -2.28 -17.07 -3.53
CA PRO A 139 -1.99 -17.49 -4.89
C PRO A 139 -2.74 -16.62 -5.90
N GLN A 140 -2.11 -16.35 -7.04
CA GLN A 140 -2.66 -15.49 -8.10
C GLN A 140 -2.76 -16.29 -9.40
N GLY A 141 -3.96 -16.77 -9.71
CA GLY A 141 -4.16 -17.70 -10.82
C GLY A 141 -3.33 -18.97 -10.61
N ASP A 142 -2.43 -19.25 -11.56
CA ASP A 142 -1.53 -20.41 -11.50
C ASP A 142 -0.23 -20.16 -10.71
N LYS A 143 -0.02 -18.92 -10.21
CA LYS A 143 1.16 -18.59 -9.39
C LYS A 143 0.92 -18.93 -7.92
N LEU A 144 1.94 -19.50 -7.27
CA LEU A 144 1.98 -19.64 -5.82
C LEU A 144 1.98 -18.27 -5.13
N ALA A 145 1.60 -18.24 -3.86
CA ALA A 145 1.76 -17.05 -3.02
C ALA A 145 3.25 -16.62 -2.99
N LEU A 146 3.49 -15.32 -3.03
CA LEU A 146 4.83 -14.74 -2.96
C LEU A 146 5.38 -14.73 -1.54
N ARG A 147 4.50 -14.85 -0.54
CA ARG A 147 4.83 -14.85 0.88
C ARG A 147 3.98 -15.86 1.64
N GLU A 148 4.59 -16.67 2.50
CA GLU A 148 3.87 -17.70 3.25
C GLU A 148 3.30 -17.19 4.58
N ASP A 149 3.98 -16.26 5.25
CA ASP A 149 3.65 -15.82 6.60
C ASP A 149 2.83 -14.51 6.59
N ASP A 150 1.51 -14.60 6.81
CA ASP A 150 0.66 -13.40 6.95
C ASP A 150 0.83 -12.73 8.34
N PRO A 151 1.36 -11.49 8.44
CA PRO A 151 1.53 -10.81 9.73
C PRO A 151 0.20 -10.40 10.40
N TRP A 152 -0.85 -10.17 9.61
CA TRP A 152 -2.14 -9.66 10.09
C TRP A 152 -3.03 -10.78 10.62
N LEU A 153 -3.00 -11.98 10.04
CA LEU A 153 -3.89 -13.10 10.38
C LEU A 153 -5.35 -12.63 10.46
N GLY A 154 -5.77 -11.82 9.49
CA GLY A 154 -7.11 -11.23 9.40
C GLY A 154 -7.41 -10.08 10.38
N LYS A 155 -6.42 -9.56 11.13
CA LYS A 155 -6.61 -8.48 12.11
C LYS A 155 -5.69 -7.31 11.86
N PHE A 156 -6.22 -6.10 11.99
CA PHE A 156 -5.44 -4.86 11.96
C PHE A 156 -4.35 -4.83 13.02
N LEU A 157 -3.17 -4.33 12.63
CA LEU A 157 -2.00 -4.21 13.50
C LEU A 157 -1.91 -2.83 14.17
N SER A 158 -2.55 -1.81 13.59
CA SER A 158 -2.70 -0.52 14.24
C SER A 158 -3.68 -0.62 15.40
N LYS A 159 -3.40 0.11 16.50
CA LYS A 159 -4.34 0.22 17.62
C LYS A 159 -5.65 0.81 17.12
N MET A 160 -6.78 0.24 17.55
CA MET A 160 -8.06 0.90 17.35
C MET A 160 -8.13 2.10 18.29
N TYR A 161 -8.42 3.28 17.75
CA TYR A 161 -8.91 4.38 18.57
C TYR A 161 -10.25 3.95 19.15
N GLN A 162 -10.28 3.60 20.44
CA GLN A 162 -11.51 3.22 21.12
C GLN A 162 -12.36 4.48 21.32
N ARG A 163 -13.12 4.90 20.29
CA ARG A 163 -14.25 5.86 20.46
C ARG A 163 -15.20 5.41 21.58
N ARG A 164 -15.26 4.12 21.88
CA ARG A 164 -16.04 3.57 23.00
C ARG A 164 -15.51 3.96 24.38
N GLN A 165 -14.20 4.22 24.56
CA GLN A 165 -13.70 4.64 25.87
C GLN A 165 -13.89 6.10 26.16
N THR A 166 -13.75 6.97 25.16
CA THR A 166 -14.15 8.37 25.34
C THR A 166 -15.64 8.49 25.63
N TYR A 167 -16.52 7.72 24.96
CA TYR A 167 -17.95 7.69 25.29
C TYR A 167 -18.24 7.14 26.69
N LYS A 168 -17.60 6.03 27.11
CA LYS A 168 -17.76 5.50 28.47
C LYS A 168 -17.28 6.49 29.53
N GLN A 169 -16.14 7.14 29.30
CA GLN A 169 -15.61 8.18 30.19
C GLN A 169 -16.56 9.38 30.27
N TYR A 170 -17.08 9.85 29.13
CA TYR A 170 -18.03 10.97 29.08
C TYR A 170 -19.36 10.63 29.76
N LEU A 171 -19.87 9.41 29.57
CA LEU A 171 -21.08 8.94 30.25
C LEU A 171 -20.87 8.79 31.76
N LEU A 172 -19.68 8.36 32.20
CA LEU A 172 -19.32 8.28 33.62
C LEU A 172 -19.28 9.68 34.27
N ILE A 173 -18.67 10.65 33.58
CA ILE A 173 -18.60 12.05 34.02
C ILE A 173 -20.00 12.67 34.09
N LEU A 174 -20.84 12.45 33.07
CA LEU A 174 -22.22 12.95 33.05
C LEU A 174 -23.10 12.30 34.12
N HIS A 175 -22.89 11.01 34.43
CA HIS A 175 -23.59 10.36 35.53
C HIS A 175 -23.17 10.96 36.88
N GLN A 176 -21.88 11.16 37.11
CA GLN A 176 -21.38 11.75 38.36
C GLN A 176 -21.83 13.21 38.55
N ALA A 177 -21.98 13.96 37.46
CA ALA A 177 -22.47 15.34 37.49
C ALA A 177 -23.98 15.45 37.78
N LYS A 178 -24.77 14.40 37.51
CA LYS A 178 -26.22 14.36 37.82
C LYS A 178 -26.54 13.83 39.22
N SER A 179 -25.54 13.32 39.93
CA SER A 179 -25.69 12.73 41.28
C SER A 179 -25.26 13.69 42.40
N ARG A 180 -25.07 14.97 42.09
CA ARG A 180 -24.85 16.08 43.03
C ARG A 180 -26.00 17.07 42.91
#